data_AF-A0A965QKX5-F1
#
_entry.id   AF-A0A965QKX5-F1
#
_cell.length_a   1.000
_cell.length_b   1.000
_cell.length_c   1.000
_cell.angle_alpha   90.00
_cell.angle_beta   90.00
_cell.angle_gamma   90.00
#
_symmetry.space_group_name_H-M   'P 1'
#
loop_
_entity.id
_entity.type
_entity.pdbx_description
1 polymer ?
#
loop_
_entity_poly.entity_id
_entity_poly.type
_entity_poly.pdbx_seq_one_letter_code
_entity_poly.pdbx_strand_id
1 'polypeptide(L)'
;MQPDAVGMMNNIIDSAEQITGSLLKKLREEMGVDVEEMSVRTKIPRKYLLAIESDRYEQLPAAVYFRGFLVSYLRYLNIKREDIIDAITENYRSRLRIQSRTRKP
;
A
#
# COMPACT_ATOMS: atom_id res chain seq x y z
N MET A 1 9.83 -23.67 -15.30
CA MET A 1 10.08 -22.22 -15.34
C MET A 1 10.00 -21.72 -13.92
N GLN A 2 11.07 -21.13 -13.38
CA GLN A 2 10.97 -20.41 -12.11
C GLN A 2 10.01 -19.23 -12.34
N PRO A 3 9.06 -18.96 -11.41
CA PRO A 3 8.21 -17.78 -11.57
C PRO A 3 9.11 -16.55 -11.61
N ASP A 4 8.84 -15.65 -12.55
CA ASP A 4 9.44 -14.32 -12.49
C ASP A 4 8.98 -13.61 -11.20
N ALA A 5 9.68 -12.56 -10.80
CA ALA A 5 9.40 -11.86 -9.55
C ALA A 5 7.92 -11.45 -9.44
N VAL A 6 7.30 -11.04 -10.55
CA VAL A 6 5.87 -10.67 -10.62
C VAL A 6 4.96 -11.88 -10.35
N GLY A 7 5.27 -13.06 -10.88
CA GLY A 7 4.57 -14.29 -10.60
C GLY A 7 4.63 -14.68 -9.11
N MET A 8 5.80 -14.54 -8.48
CA MET A 8 5.94 -14.76 -7.03
C MET A 8 5.07 -13.80 -6.22
N MET A 9 5.05 -12.52 -6.60
CA MET A 9 4.23 -11.51 -5.93
C MET A 9 2.74 -11.80 -6.02
N ASN A 10 2.25 -12.20 -7.20
CA ASN A 10 0.84 -12.59 -7.35
C ASN A 10 0.49 -13.77 -6.45
N ASN A 11 1.37 -14.77 -6.32
CA ASN A 11 1.15 -15.88 -5.37
C ASN A 11 1.11 -15.40 -3.92
N ILE A 12 1.99 -14.47 -3.52
CA ILE A 12 1.96 -13.87 -2.18
C ILE A 12 0.62 -13.17 -1.93
N ILE A 13 0.15 -12.40 -2.91
CA ILE A 13 -1.14 -11.70 -2.85
C ILE A 13 -2.29 -12.69 -2.72
N ASP A 14 -2.33 -13.71 -3.58
CA ASP A 14 -3.43 -14.68 -3.62
C ASP A 14 -3.47 -15.59 -2.38
N SER A 15 -2.32 -15.78 -1.72
CA SER A 15 -2.20 -16.49 -0.44
C SER A 15 -2.41 -15.61 0.79
N ALA A 16 -2.53 -14.29 0.64
CA ALA A 16 -2.64 -13.38 1.76
C ALA A 16 -4.05 -13.46 2.38
N GLU A 17 -4.11 -13.76 3.68
CA GLU A 17 -5.38 -13.73 4.42
C GLU A 17 -6.03 -12.34 4.45
N GLN A 18 -5.21 -11.28 4.40
CA GLN A 18 -5.67 -9.89 4.44
C GLN A 18 -4.82 -8.98 3.55
N ILE A 19 -5.50 -8.12 2.79
CA ILE A 19 -4.87 -7.07 2.00
C ILE A 19 -4.70 -5.81 2.88
N THR A 20 -3.49 -5.63 3.42
CA THR A 20 -3.14 -4.55 4.37
C THR A 20 -1.86 -3.84 3.97
N GLY A 21 -1.49 -2.77 4.67
CA GLY A 21 -0.19 -2.11 4.53
C GLY A 21 0.99 -3.07 4.72
N SER A 22 0.85 -4.03 5.64
CA SER A 22 1.88 -5.04 5.89
C SER A 22 2.12 -5.95 4.67
N LEU A 23 1.08 -6.24 3.88
CA LEU A 23 1.23 -6.97 2.61
C LEU A 23 2.03 -6.14 1.60
N LEU A 24 1.75 -4.84 1.47
CA LEU A 24 2.51 -3.96 0.57
C LEU A 24 3.99 -3.92 0.94
N LYS A 25 4.29 -3.81 2.24
CA LYS A 25 5.66 -3.88 2.76
C LYS A 25 6.36 -5.18 2.35
N LYS A 26 5.70 -6.31 2.58
CA LYS A 26 6.23 -7.63 2.19
C LYS A 26 6.54 -7.67 0.70
N LEU A 27 5.62 -7.22 -0.14
CA LEU A 27 5.82 -7.17 -1.60
C LEU A 27 7.02 -6.30 -1.99
N ARG A 28 7.21 -5.14 -1.36
CA ARG A 28 8.38 -4.28 -1.61
C ARG A 28 9.69 -4.98 -1.20
N GLU A 29 9.71 -5.61 -0.03
CA GLU A 29 10.90 -6.28 0.50
C GLU A 29 11.30 -7.51 -0.32
N GLU A 30 10.33 -8.30 -0.79
CA GLU A 30 10.57 -9.45 -1.70
C GLU A 30 11.13 -9.01 -3.06
N MET A 31 10.81 -7.78 -3.49
CA MET A 31 11.39 -7.16 -4.69
C MET A 31 12.79 -6.57 -4.44
N GLY A 32 13.32 -6.64 -3.22
CA GLY A 32 14.58 -6.02 -2.85
C GLY A 32 14.58 -4.50 -2.97
N VAL A 33 13.40 -3.87 -2.92
CA VAL A 33 13.25 -2.43 -3.08
C VAL A 33 13.40 -1.73 -1.74
N ASP A 34 14.34 -0.80 -1.67
CA ASP A 34 14.44 0.11 -0.53
C ASP A 34 13.34 1.19 -0.54
N VAL A 35 12.84 1.54 0.65
CA VAL A 35 11.76 2.53 0.77
C VAL A 35 12.20 3.95 0.37
N GLU A 36 13.48 4.29 0.52
CA GLU A 36 14.02 5.57 0.04
C GLU A 36 14.05 5.60 -1.47
N GLU A 37 14.52 4.53 -2.12
CA GLU A 37 14.54 4.44 -3.58
C GLU A 37 13.12 4.52 -4.15
N MET A 38 12.17 3.80 -3.55
CA MET A 38 10.75 3.91 -3.92
C MET A 38 10.24 5.34 -3.73
N SER A 39 10.60 6.03 -2.65
CA SER A 39 10.21 7.42 -2.40
C SER A 39 10.71 8.36 -3.51
N VAL A 40 11.98 8.23 -3.90
CA VAL A 40 12.61 9.03 -4.95
C VAL A 40 11.95 8.80 -6.31
N ARG A 41 11.59 7.55 -6.62
CA ARG A 41 11.03 7.15 -7.92
C ARG A 41 9.55 7.48 -8.06
N THR A 42 8.77 7.24 -7.01
CA THR A 42 7.32 7.50 -6.99
C THR A 42 6.98 8.95 -6.69
N LYS A 43 7.93 9.73 -6.16
CA LYS A 43 7.73 11.07 -5.61
C LYS A 43 6.75 11.12 -4.44
N ILE A 44 6.48 9.97 -3.82
CA ILE A 44 5.73 9.87 -2.58
C ILE A 44 6.71 10.07 -1.44
N PRO A 45 6.53 11.05 -0.54
CA PRO A 45 7.39 11.20 0.63
C PRO A 45 7.48 9.90 1.43
N ARG A 46 8.71 9.50 1.79
CA ARG A 46 9.01 8.29 2.58
C ARG A 46 8.08 8.10 3.77
N LYS A 47 7.78 9.16 4.52
CA LYS A 47 6.86 9.12 5.67
C LYS A 47 5.48 8.56 5.32
N TYR A 48 4.97 8.82 4.11
CA TYR A 48 3.67 8.31 3.67
C TYR A 48 3.76 6.86 3.19
N LEU A 49 4.86 6.45 2.55
CA LEU A 49 5.10 5.04 2.23
C LEU A 49 5.13 4.19 3.51
N LEU A 50 5.85 4.65 4.53
CA LEU A 50 5.89 3.98 5.83
C LEU A 50 4.54 3.99 6.55
N ALA A 51 3.79 5.08 6.46
CA ALA A 51 2.45 5.16 7.04
C ALA A 51 1.47 4.20 6.35
N ILE A 52 1.52 4.09 5.02
CA ILE A 52 0.79 3.09 4.24
C ILE A 52 1.18 1.68 4.72
N GLU A 53 2.47 1.37 4.74
CA GLU A 53 3.00 0.05 5.13
C GLU A 53 2.70 -0.35 6.58
N SER A 54 2.50 0.64 7.46
CA SER A 54 2.19 0.43 8.88
C SER A 54 0.71 0.59 9.22
N ASP A 55 -0.16 0.76 8.22
CA ASP A 55 -1.58 1.10 8.40
C ASP A 55 -1.84 2.34 9.30
N ARG A 56 -0.87 3.26 9.38
CA ARG A 56 -0.92 4.52 10.16
C ARG A 56 -1.60 5.63 9.37
N TYR A 57 -2.85 5.38 9.04
CA TYR A 57 -3.67 6.21 8.15
C TYR A 57 -3.91 7.63 8.66
N GLU A 58 -3.85 7.86 9.96
CA GLU A 58 -3.92 9.17 10.59
C GLU A 58 -2.76 10.11 10.22
N GLN A 59 -1.66 9.56 9.71
CA GLN A 59 -0.47 10.32 9.27
C GLN A 59 -0.51 10.65 7.77
N LEU A 60 -1.52 10.17 7.05
CA LEU A 60 -1.65 10.37 5.61
C LEU A 60 -2.28 11.72 5.29
N PRO A 61 -1.99 12.28 4.10
CA PRO A 61 -2.65 13.50 3.63
C PRO A 61 -4.13 13.23 3.31
N ALA A 62 -4.81 14.25 2.79
CA ALA A 62 -6.22 14.14 2.40
C ALA A 62 -6.50 12.89 1.55
N ALA A 63 -7.65 12.25 1.81
CA ALA A 63 -8.03 10.96 1.24
C ALA A 63 -7.96 10.89 -0.31
N VAL A 64 -8.09 12.04 -0.99
CA VAL A 64 -7.97 12.16 -2.44
C VAL A 64 -6.60 11.71 -2.98
N TYR A 65 -5.54 11.81 -2.18
CA TYR A 65 -4.18 11.41 -2.59
C TYR A 65 -3.91 9.91 -2.39
N PHE A 66 -4.60 9.27 -1.45
CA PHE A 66 -4.26 7.92 -0.99
C PHE A 66 -4.32 6.88 -2.12
N ARG A 67 -5.40 6.89 -2.90
CA ARG A 67 -5.56 5.98 -4.05
C ARG A 67 -4.45 6.18 -5.08
N GLY A 68 -4.06 7.44 -5.34
CA GLY A 68 -2.96 7.76 -6.24
C GLY A 68 -1.62 7.22 -5.76
N PHE A 69 -1.37 7.23 -4.45
CA PHE A 69 -0.19 6.63 -3.85
C PHE A 69 -0.15 5.11 -4.07
N LEU A 70 -1.27 4.41 -3.83
CA LEU A 70 -1.35 2.96 -4.05
C LEU A 70 -1.12 2.58 -5.52
N VAL A 71 -1.71 3.32 -6.46
CA VAL A 71 -1.49 3.11 -7.90
C VAL A 71 -0.01 3.28 -8.25
N SER A 72 0.65 4.33 -7.74
CA SER A 72 2.07 4.59 -8.00
C SER A 72 2.97 3.53 -7.35
N TYR A 73 2.63 3.09 -6.13
CA TYR A 73 3.33 2.03 -5.40
C TYR A 73 3.32 0.71 -6.15
N LEU A 74 2.13 0.20 -6.51
CA LEU A 74 2.01 -1.09 -7.20
C LEU A 74 2.61 -1.04 -8.61
N ARG A 75 2.44 0.08 -9.32
CA ARG A 75 3.07 0.29 -10.63
C ARG A 75 4.60 0.25 -10.54
N TYR A 76 5.18 0.85 -9.51
CA TYR A 76 6.62 0.81 -9.29
C TYR A 76 7.13 -0.62 -9.08
N LEU A 77 6.33 -1.47 -8.41
CA LEU A 77 6.60 -2.90 -8.24
C LEU A 77 6.21 -3.76 -9.44
N ASN A 78 5.76 -3.15 -10.56
CA ASN A 78 5.24 -3.84 -11.74
C ASN A 78 4.05 -4.78 -11.46
N ILE A 79 3.26 -4.48 -10.42
CA ILE A 79 2.03 -5.20 -10.07
C ILE A 79 0.83 -4.48 -10.67
N LYS A 80 -0.02 -5.21 -11.39
CA LYS A 80 -1.25 -4.70 -12.02
C LYS A 80 -2.49 -5.36 -11.39
N ARG A 81 -2.77 -5.01 -10.13
CA ARG A 81 -3.83 -5.60 -9.30
C ARG A 81 -4.74 -4.50 -8.72
N GLU A 82 -5.84 -4.22 -9.43
CA GLU A 82 -6.80 -3.18 -9.04
C GLU A 82 -7.58 -3.57 -7.78
N ASP A 83 -7.82 -4.87 -7.60
CA ASP A 83 -8.44 -5.47 -6.42
C ASP A 83 -7.71 -5.11 -5.12
N ILE A 84 -6.37 -5.04 -5.15
CA ILE A 84 -5.56 -4.60 -4.00
C ILE A 84 -5.79 -3.12 -3.70
N ILE A 85 -5.81 -2.28 -4.74
CA ILE A 85 -6.00 -0.83 -4.61
C ILE A 85 -7.34 -0.56 -3.95
N ASP A 86 -8.39 -1.22 -4.42
CA ASP A 86 -9.74 -1.05 -3.91
C ASP A 86 -9.87 -1.57 -2.47
N ALA A 87 -9.31 -2.75 -2.16
CA ALA A 87 -9.34 -3.31 -0.80
C ALA A 87 -8.67 -2.40 0.23
N ILE A 88 -7.47 -1.87 -0.06
CA ILE A 88 -6.75 -0.97 0.85
C ILE A 88 -7.46 0.38 0.94
N THR A 89 -7.99 0.89 -0.18
CA THR A 89 -8.76 2.13 -0.19
C THR A 89 -10.01 2.04 0.68
N GLU A 90 -10.72 0.91 0.65
CA GLU A 90 -11.91 0.70 1.48
C GLU A 90 -11.56 0.54 2.96
N ASN A 91 -10.47 -0.16 3.29
CA ASN A 91 -9.97 -0.24 4.67
C ASN A 91 -9.67 1.16 5.23
N TYR A 92 -8.92 1.97 4.47
CA TYR A 92 -8.63 3.35 4.81
C TYR A 92 -9.88 4.19 5.05
N ARG A 93 -10.87 4.14 4.14
CA ARG A 93 -12.13 4.88 4.26
C ARG A 93 -12.93 4.45 5.49
N SER A 94 -13.00 3.16 5.75
CA SER A 94 -13.67 2.60 6.94
C SER A 94 -13.02 3.10 8.23
N ARG A 95 -11.67 3.11 8.28
CA ARG A 95 -10.91 3.62 9.44
C ARG A 95 -11.11 5.12 9.65
N LEU A 96 -11.11 5.93 8.59
CA LEU A 96 -11.39 7.36 8.66
C LEU A 96 -12.79 7.65 9.24
N ARG A 97 -13.80 6.89 8.81
CA ARG A 97 -15.18 7.01 9.34
C ARG A 97 -15.27 6.66 10.82
N ILE A 98 -14.50 5.68 11.29
CA ILE A 98 -14.43 5.33 12.72
C ILE A 98 -13.72 6.44 13.51
N GLN A 99 -12.63 6.98 12.97
CA GLN A 99 -11.87 8.04 13.62
C GLN A 99 -12.66 9.36 13.72
N SER A 100 -13.42 9.73 12.69
CA SER A 100 -14.28 10.92 12.75
C SER A 100 -15.41 10.79 13.77
N ARG A 101 -15.87 9.57 14.07
CA ARG A 101 -16.89 9.30 15.09
C ARG A 101 -16.36 9.30 16.52
N THR A 102 -15.09 8.97 16.71
CA THR A 102 -14.42 8.97 18.03
C THR A 102 -13.81 10.32 18.40
N ARG A 103 -13.58 11.21 17.43
CA ARG A 103 -13.25 12.62 17.63
C ARG A 103 -14.53 13.46 17.81
N LYS A 104 -15.28 13.23 18.89
CA LYS A 104 -16.25 14.20 19.42
C LYS A 104 -15.63 14.79 20.71
N PRO A 105 -15.70 16.12 20.94
CA PRO A 105 -15.14 16.75 22.14
C PRO A 105 -15.76 16.20 23.43
#